data_AF-A0A1Q7HFE5-F1
#
_entry.id   AF-A0A1Q7HFE5-F1
#
_cell.length_a   1.000
_cell.length_b   1.000
_cell.length_c   1.000
_cell.angle_alpha   90.00
_cell.angle_beta   90.00
_cell.angle_gamma   90.00
#
_symmetry.space_group_name_H-M   'P 1'
#
loop_
_entity.id
_entity.type
_entity.pdbx_description
1 polymer ?
#
loop_
_entity_poly.entity_id
_entity_poly.type
_entity_poly.pdbx_seq_one_letter_code
_entity_poly.pdbx_strand_id
1 'polypeptide(L)'
;MRSLPIVVLFVALGITIFADQQPPIRDERRFQSGIEITSITATVIDKEGRLVTGLGREAFEVYEDGTLQKVTQFTNERVPVGLGVLLDISDSMFGKRIQDARAAVDRFLFELLDAADEFFVLAFNHQPRT
;
A
#
# COMPACT_ATOMS: atom_id res chain seq x y z
N MET A 1 -27.79 -21.60 -84.13
CA MET A 1 -26.38 -22.00 -84.32
C MET A 1 -25.53 -20.82 -83.89
N ARG A 2 -25.03 -20.73 -82.65
CA ARG A 2 -23.76 -21.29 -82.14
C ARG A 2 -22.55 -21.03 -83.05
N SER A 3 -21.77 -19.99 -82.75
CA SER A 3 -20.29 -20.01 -82.64
C SER A 3 -19.73 -18.67 -82.13
N LEU A 4 -19.21 -18.68 -80.90
CA LEU A 4 -18.15 -17.81 -80.33
C LEU A 4 -16.78 -18.25 -80.95
N PRO A 5 -15.55 -17.73 -80.62
CA PRO A 5 -15.11 -16.63 -79.70
C PRO A 5 -13.82 -15.87 -80.17
N ILE A 6 -13.15 -15.15 -79.25
CA ILE A 6 -11.67 -14.87 -79.13
C ILE A 6 -11.15 -13.60 -79.82
N VAL A 7 -10.36 -12.66 -79.24
CA VAL A 7 -9.75 -12.42 -77.90
C VAL A 7 -9.11 -10.99 -77.93
N VAL A 8 -9.20 -10.31 -76.79
CA VAL A 8 -8.24 -9.38 -76.12
C VAL A 8 -7.40 -8.38 -76.92
N LEU A 9 -7.47 -7.10 -76.52
CA LEU A 9 -6.25 -6.32 -76.25
C LEU A 9 -6.45 -5.31 -75.11
N PHE A 10 -5.65 -5.47 -74.05
CA PHE A 10 -5.47 -4.57 -72.92
C PHE A 10 -4.75 -3.28 -73.35
N VAL A 11 -5.27 -2.12 -72.97
CA VAL A 11 -4.44 -0.94 -72.65
C VAL A 11 -5.10 -0.20 -71.49
N ALA A 12 -4.45 -0.26 -70.32
CA ALA A 12 -4.71 0.60 -69.18
C ALA A 12 -3.83 1.86 -69.30
N LEU A 13 -4.39 3.05 -69.12
CA LEU A 13 -3.65 4.16 -68.53
C LEU A 13 -4.57 5.26 -67.95
N GLY A 14 -4.61 5.31 -66.61
CA GLY A 14 -4.60 6.58 -65.87
C GLY A 14 -5.92 7.28 -65.60
N ILE A 15 -6.81 6.69 -64.79
CA ILE A 15 -7.70 7.48 -63.93
C ILE A 15 -7.27 7.19 -62.48
N THR A 16 -6.50 8.12 -61.93
CA THR A 16 -6.08 8.11 -60.53
C THR A 16 -7.32 8.34 -59.66
N ILE A 17 -7.95 7.26 -59.22
CA ILE A 17 -8.92 7.31 -58.13
C ILE A 17 -8.10 7.51 -56.86
N PHE A 18 -7.81 8.76 -56.53
CA PHE A 18 -7.47 9.12 -55.16
C PHE A 18 -8.75 8.96 -54.34
N ALA A 19 -8.99 7.71 -53.91
CA ALA A 19 -9.89 7.47 -52.80
C ALA A 19 -9.27 8.21 -51.62
N ASP A 20 -9.94 9.27 -51.17
CA ASP A 20 -9.59 10.02 -49.98
C ASP A 20 -9.64 9.06 -48.80
N GLN A 21 -8.51 8.42 -48.50
CA GLN A 21 -8.32 7.59 -47.31
C GLN A 21 -8.18 8.56 -46.14
N GLN A 22 -9.28 9.25 -45.79
CA GLN A 22 -9.35 9.99 -44.55
C GLN A 22 -9.07 8.97 -43.46
N PRO A 23 -7.96 9.10 -42.69
CA PRO A 23 -7.67 8.17 -41.62
C PRO A 23 -8.91 8.14 -40.71
N PRO A 24 -9.37 6.95 -40.27
CA PRO A 24 -10.52 6.89 -39.40
C PRO A 24 -10.26 7.84 -38.24
N ILE A 25 -11.20 8.77 -37.99
CA ILE A 25 -11.15 9.65 -36.82
C ILE A 25 -11.16 8.70 -35.62
N ARG A 26 -9.96 8.34 -35.16
CA ARG A 26 -9.78 7.63 -33.91
C ARG A 26 -10.19 8.64 -32.87
N ASP A 27 -11.31 8.37 -32.24
CA ASP A 27 -11.74 9.12 -31.08
C ASP A 27 -10.68 8.89 -29.99
N GLU A 28 -9.67 9.77 -29.94
CA GLU A 28 -8.54 9.72 -29.00
C GLU A 28 -8.97 10.08 -27.57
N ARG A 29 -10.27 10.05 -27.27
CA ARG A 29 -10.82 10.13 -25.93
C ARG A 29 -10.36 8.91 -25.13
N ARG A 30 -9.13 8.97 -24.62
CA ARG A 30 -8.59 8.05 -23.63
C ARG A 30 -9.50 8.12 -22.42
N PHE A 31 -10.28 7.05 -22.21
CA PHE A 31 -11.02 6.87 -20.97
C PHE A 31 -9.99 6.70 -19.85
N GLN A 32 -9.90 7.69 -18.97
CA GLN A 32 -9.14 7.60 -17.74
C GLN A 32 -10.13 7.38 -16.60
N SER A 33 -9.93 6.31 -15.85
CA SER A 33 -10.64 6.03 -14.62
C SER A 33 -9.60 5.94 -13.51
N GLY A 34 -9.84 6.68 -12.42
CA GLY A 34 -9.05 6.63 -11.19
C GLY A 34 -9.90 6.03 -10.07
N ILE A 35 -9.23 5.36 -9.14
CA ILE A 35 -9.83 4.89 -7.89
C ILE A 35 -9.12 5.64 -6.77
N GLU A 36 -9.90 6.25 -5.87
CA GLU A 36 -9.39 6.87 -4.65
C GLU A 36 -9.66 5.93 -3.48
N ILE A 37 -8.62 5.64 -2.70
CA ILE A 37 -8.70 4.74 -1.53
C ILE A 37 -8.29 5.54 -0.30
N THR A 38 -9.21 5.63 0.67
CA THR A 38 -8.94 6.24 1.97
C THR A 38 -8.61 5.14 2.98
N SER A 39 -7.41 5.19 3.56
CA SER A 39 -6.98 4.24 4.59
C SER A 39 -7.25 4.80 5.98
N ILE A 40 -7.84 3.99 6.86
CA ILE A 40 -8.13 4.34 8.25
C ILE A 40 -7.42 3.34 9.17
N THR A 41 -6.63 3.86 10.12
CA THR A 41 -5.98 3.06 11.16
C THR A 41 -6.66 3.30 12.49
N ALA A 42 -7.05 2.23 13.19
CA ALA A 42 -7.69 2.29 14.49
C ALA A 42 -6.96 1.40 15.51
N THR A 43 -6.76 1.91 16.72
CA THR A 43 -6.19 1.17 17.85
C THR A 43 -7.24 1.08 18.95
N VAL A 44 -7.55 -0.13 19.40
CA VAL A 44 -8.54 -0.36 20.46
C VAL A 44 -7.82 -0.71 21.76
N ILE A 45 -8.19 -0.03 22.84
CA ILE A 45 -7.60 -0.19 24.17
C ILE A 45 -8.72 -0.44 25.18
N ASP A 46 -8.52 -1.36 26.11
CA ASP A 46 -9.46 -1.61 27.20
C ASP A 46 -9.37 -0.55 28.31
N LYS A 47 -10.21 -0.68 29.35
CA LYS A 47 -10.25 0.28 30.46
C LYS A 47 -8.97 0.25 31.31
N GLU A 48 -8.22 -0.84 31.25
CA GLU A 48 -6.97 -1.05 31.98
C GLU A 48 -5.75 -0.61 31.17
N GLY A 49 -5.94 -0.08 29.95
CA GLY A 49 -4.86 0.41 29.10
C GLY A 49 -4.19 -0.66 28.24
N ARG A 50 -4.77 -1.86 28.14
CA ARG A 50 -4.23 -2.97 27.34
C ARG A 50 -4.81 -2.96 25.93
N LEU A 51 -3.97 -3.33 24.96
CA LEU A 51 -4.40 -3.47 23.57
C LEU A 51 -5.43 -4.59 23.44
N VAL A 52 -6.56 -4.29 22.80
CA VAL A 52 -7.56 -5.28 22.42
C VAL A 52 -7.21 -5.81 21.04
N THR A 53 -6.74 -7.05 20.99
CA THR A 53 -6.31 -7.71 19.74
C THR A 53 -7.37 -8.66 19.20
N GLY A 54 -7.27 -9.01 17.92
CA GLY A 54 -8.11 -10.05 17.31
C GLY A 54 -9.55 -9.62 16.98
N LEU A 55 -9.83 -8.32 16.99
CA LEU A 55 -11.11 -7.79 16.52
C LEU A 55 -11.22 -7.99 15.00
N GLY A 56 -12.31 -8.61 14.56
CA GLY A 56 -12.65 -8.76 13.16
C GLY A 56 -13.30 -7.48 12.59
N ARG A 57 -13.52 -7.48 11.28
CA ARG A 57 -14.12 -6.35 10.55
C ARG A 57 -15.48 -5.94 11.11
N GLU A 58 -16.27 -6.91 11.58
CA GLU A 58 -17.60 -6.74 12.16
C GLU A 58 -17.63 -5.93 13.46
N ALA A 59 -16.48 -5.72 14.11
CA ALA A 59 -16.36 -4.85 15.27
C ALA A 59 -16.27 -3.36 14.90
N PHE A 60 -16.21 -3.02 13.61
CA PHE A 60 -15.99 -1.65 13.13
C PHE A 60 -17.06 -1.19 12.15
N GLU A 61 -17.55 0.02 12.36
CA GLU A 61 -18.38 0.76 11.42
C GLU A 61 -17.69 2.08 11.08
N VAL A 62 -17.58 2.39 9.80
CA VAL A 62 -16.98 3.63 9.31
C VAL A 62 -18.10 4.53 8.82
N TYR A 63 -18.12 5.78 9.29
CA TYR A 63 -19.08 6.78 8.87
C TYR A 63 -18.34 7.96 8.23
N GLU A 64 -18.88 8.47 7.13
CA GLU A 64 -18.45 9.71 6.47
C GLU A 64 -19.65 10.65 6.40
N ASP A 65 -19.52 11.83 6.99
CA ASP A 65 -20.60 12.82 7.11
C ASP A 65 -21.92 12.23 7.65
N GLY A 66 -21.79 11.29 8.61
CA GLY A 66 -22.93 10.60 9.24
C GLY A 66 -23.53 9.46 8.41
N THR A 67 -23.00 9.16 7.22
CA THR A 67 -23.43 8.06 6.36
C THR A 67 -22.51 6.85 6.54
N LEU A 68 -23.09 5.66 6.75
CA LEU A 68 -22.33 4.42 6.88
C LEU A 68 -21.62 4.06 5.56
N GLN A 69 -20.31 3.87 5.64
CA GLN A 69 -19.44 3.51 4.53
C GLN A 69 -19.12 2.01 4.54
N LYS A 70 -19.05 1.42 3.35
CA LYS A 70 -18.68 0.02 3.19
C LYS A 70 -17.15 -0.12 3.28
N VAL A 71 -16.69 -0.89 4.26
CA VAL A 71 -15.28 -1.30 4.35
C VAL A 71 -14.98 -2.33 3.24
N THR A 72 -14.25 -1.91 2.21
CA THR A 72 -13.87 -2.73 1.05
C THR A 72 -12.65 -3.60 1.31
N GLN A 73 -11.71 -3.11 2.13
CA GLN A 73 -10.51 -3.84 2.55
C GLN A 73 -10.33 -3.68 4.06
N PHE A 74 -10.05 -4.79 4.74
CA PHE A 74 -9.78 -4.84 6.17
C PHE A 74 -8.57 -5.75 6.38
N THR A 75 -7.63 -5.29 7.19
CA THR A 75 -6.54 -6.12 7.69
C THR A 75 -6.33 -5.81 9.16
N ASN A 76 -6.19 -6.87 9.95
CA ASN A 76 -5.68 -6.82 11.32
C ASN A 76 -4.42 -7.68 11.45
N GLU A 77 -3.82 -8.04 10.32
CA GLU A 77 -2.62 -8.86 10.28
C GLU A 77 -1.44 -8.07 10.81
N ARG A 78 -0.71 -8.73 11.71
CA ARG A 78 0.55 -8.20 12.22
C ARG A 78 1.61 -8.36 11.14
N VAL A 79 2.17 -7.24 10.69
CA VAL A 79 3.35 -7.24 9.83
C VAL A 79 4.59 -7.22 10.73
N PRO A 80 5.61 -8.07 10.49
CA PRO A 80 6.86 -8.01 11.24
C PRO A 80 7.49 -6.62 11.21
N VAL A 81 8.03 -6.18 12.34
CA VAL A 81 8.64 -4.85 12.48
C VAL A 81 10.10 -4.93 12.89
N GLY A 82 10.88 -3.94 12.44
CA GLY A 82 12.24 -3.69 12.90
C GLY A 82 12.27 -2.55 13.92
N LEU A 83 12.78 -2.79 15.13
CA LEU A 83 12.82 -1.81 16.20
C LEU A 83 14.26 -1.41 16.59
N GLY A 84 14.54 -0.11 16.59
CA GLY A 84 15.75 0.44 17.19
C GLY A 84 15.45 1.14 18.51
N VAL A 85 16.04 0.70 19.61
CA VAL A 85 15.91 1.35 20.93
C VAL A 85 17.20 2.09 21.27
N LEU A 86 17.11 3.38 21.56
CA LEU A 86 18.23 4.19 22.03
C LEU A 86 18.03 4.54 23.51
N LEU A 87 18.93 4.06 24.35
CA LEU A 87 18.88 4.21 25.81
C LEU A 87 19.90 5.25 26.28
N ASP A 88 19.43 6.32 26.93
CA ASP A 88 20.32 7.29 27.57
C ASP A 88 21.00 6.68 28.80
N ILE A 89 22.31 6.84 28.88
CA ILE A 89 23.17 6.44 30.00
C ILE A 89 23.95 7.64 30.57
N SER A 90 23.47 8.86 30.37
CA SER A 90 23.99 10.08 30.98
C SER A 90 23.92 10.03 32.51
N ASP A 91 24.68 10.88 33.19
CA ASP A 91 24.70 10.94 34.67
C ASP A 91 23.30 11.18 35.26
N SER A 92 22.40 11.81 34.51
CA SER A 92 21.01 12.05 34.92
C SER A 92 20.18 10.76 35.02
N MET A 93 20.64 9.67 34.40
CA MET A 93 20.02 8.35 34.41
C MET A 93 20.52 7.47 35.55
N PHE A 94 21.50 7.92 36.33
CA PHE A 94 22.10 7.14 37.41
C PHE A 94 21.06 6.71 38.47
N GLY A 95 21.28 5.53 39.06
CA GLY A 95 20.40 4.97 40.09
C GLY A 95 19.16 4.31 39.51
N LYS A 96 17.97 4.63 40.05
CA LYS A 96 16.73 3.91 39.73
C LYS A 96 16.29 4.06 38.27
N ARG A 97 16.56 5.20 37.63
CA ARG A 97 16.08 5.51 36.27
C ARG A 97 16.62 4.54 35.23
N ILE A 98 17.92 4.25 35.25
CA ILE A 98 18.50 3.28 34.31
C ILE A 98 18.02 1.85 34.58
N GLN A 99 17.77 1.49 35.85
CA GLN A 99 17.19 0.18 36.20
C GLN A 99 15.77 0.03 35.67
N ASP A 100 14.93 1.06 35.87
CA ASP A 100 13.56 1.10 35.36
C ASP A 100 13.54 1.05 33.83
N ALA A 101 14.41 1.82 33.17
CA ALA A 101 14.51 1.85 31.72
C ALA A 101 14.95 0.50 31.16
N ARG A 102 15.93 -0.17 31.79
CA ARG A 102 16.34 -1.53 31.42
C ARG A 102 15.19 -2.52 31.58
N ALA A 103 14.50 -2.50 32.72
CA ALA A 103 13.37 -3.38 32.96
C ALA A 103 12.23 -3.17 31.96
N ALA A 104 11.96 -1.91 31.58
CA ALA A 104 10.97 -1.58 30.57
C ALA A 104 11.37 -2.11 29.18
N VAL A 105 12.64 -1.95 28.80
CA VAL A 105 13.16 -2.48 27.53
C VAL A 105 13.12 -4.00 27.53
N ASP A 106 13.58 -4.67 28.59
CA ASP A 106 13.51 -6.14 28.71
C ASP A 106 12.07 -6.61 28.54
N ARG A 107 11.13 -6.01 29.29
CA ARG A 107 9.71 -6.35 29.19
C ARG A 107 9.17 -6.16 27.77
N PHE A 108 9.48 -5.03 27.14
CA PHE A 108 9.01 -4.74 25.79
C PHE A 108 9.52 -5.77 24.77
N LEU A 109 10.82 -6.07 24.83
CA LEU A 109 11.45 -6.97 23.87
C LEU A 109 11.03 -8.44 24.06
N PHE A 110 10.75 -8.88 25.29
CA PHE A 110 10.42 -10.28 25.57
C PHE A 110 8.92 -10.58 25.67
N GLU A 111 8.07 -9.59 25.98
CA GLU A 111 6.61 -9.81 26.10
C GLU A 111 5.81 -9.33 24.89
N LEU A 112 6.32 -8.38 24.10
CA LEU A 112 5.54 -7.71 23.05
C LEU A 112 6.05 -7.93 21.62
N LEU A 113 7.32 -8.35 21.47
CA LEU A 113 7.86 -8.71 20.16
C LEU A 113 7.49 -10.16 19.81
N ASP A 114 7.18 -10.36 18.54
CA ASP A 114 7.00 -11.67 17.95
C ASP A 114 8.34 -12.23 17.45
N ALA A 115 8.43 -13.54 17.23
CA ALA A 115 9.65 -14.19 16.74
C ALA A 115 10.11 -13.70 15.36
N ALA A 116 9.20 -13.16 14.56
CA ALA A 116 9.52 -12.57 13.26
C ALA A 116 10.04 -11.12 13.34
N ASP A 117 9.97 -10.46 14.51
CA ASP A 117 10.48 -9.11 14.65
C ASP A 117 11.98 -9.08 14.87
N GLU A 118 12.60 -8.01 14.37
CA GLU A 118 14.00 -7.75 14.57
C GLU A 118 14.16 -6.53 15.48
N PHE A 119 15.14 -6.56 16.38
CA PHE A 119 15.43 -5.41 17.22
C PHE A 119 16.92 -5.23 17.47
N PHE A 120 17.29 -3.99 17.78
CA PHE A 120 18.60 -3.67 18.34
C PHE A 120 18.46 -2.61 19.42
N VAL A 121 19.38 -2.63 20.38
CA VAL A 121 19.44 -1.67 21.48
C VAL A 121 20.82 -1.00 21.47
N LEU A 122 20.86 0.33 21.46
CA LEU A 122 22.08 1.12 21.58
C LEU A 122 21.99 1.99 22.83
N ALA A 123 23.09 2.09 23.57
CA ALA A 123 23.20 3.04 24.67
C ALA A 123 23.91 4.31 24.20
N PHE A 124 23.51 5.49 24.69
CA PHE A 124 24.17 6.74 24.33
C PHE A 124 24.38 7.64 25.56
N ASN A 125 25.46 8.41 25.53
CA ASN A 125 25.64 9.60 26.38
C ASN A 125 25.95 10.78 25.45
N HIS A 126 27.18 11.29 25.40
CA HIS A 126 27.59 12.28 24.40
C HIS A 126 27.77 11.71 22.98
N GLN A 127 28.00 10.40 22.87
CA GLN A 127 28.05 9.64 21.62
C GLN A 127 27.41 8.26 21.84
N PRO A 128 26.90 7.59 20.79
CA PRO A 128 26.45 6.22 20.88
C PRO A 128 27.61 5.32 21.29
N ARG A 129 27.39 4.44 22.28
CA ARG A 129 28.27 3.31 22.57
C ARG A 129 27.63 2.07 21.97
N THR A 130 28.31 1.48 20.99
CA THR A 130 27.99 0.19 20.39
C THR A 130 28.38 -0.96 21.31
#